data_AF-A0AAV7TVV7-F1
#
_entry.id   AF-A0AAV7TVV7-F1
#
_cell.length_a   1.000
_cell.length_b   1.000
_cell.length_c   1.000
_cell.angle_alpha   90.00
_cell.angle_beta   90.00
_cell.angle_gamma   90.00
#
_symmetry.space_group_name_H-M   'P 1'
#
loop_
_entity.id
_entity.type
_entity.pdbx_description
1 polymer ?
#
loop_
_entity_poly.entity_id
_entity_poly.type
_entity_poly.pdbx_seq_one_letter_code
_entity_poly.pdbx_strand_id
1 'polypeptide(L)'
;MFSLKPPKPTFRSYLLPPQNEDKISPETKIKKLEAVLLPGEIVVNEVNFVRKCIATDTSQYDLWGKLVCTNFKLSFITDDPMPLQKFHYKNLLLGEHDVPLTCIEQIVVVNDTKRKQKILASNHKLKFNPTELIIYCKDFRIVRFRFDEAGPESAKKVCLALAHYSQPTDIQLLFAFEYVGKSYHNPADKTNGIDPGGGPKTSLFETYSDWDREIRRTDASEWRVCSVNEGYMISTCLPEYFVVPSSLADTDLKQYSHSFVGRRMPVWCWNHPNGNALVRMASIKDLLQQRKVDQRICNAITRSHPQRSDVYKSDLDKNLPTIQEIQAAFVKLKHLCVIEPFDETEEKWLSLLENARWLEYVRTFLRHSAELVYMLENKHLSVALQEEEGRDLSCIVASLIQVMLDPYFRTIIGFQSLIQKEWVVAGYPFLDRSNHLKRSDKESPLFVLFLDCIWQLLDQYPAAFQFTETYLTVLYDSTRISLFGTFLFNCPHERVKQSTEFAIGKNIQLGDEKGLKFPSVWDWSLQFTAADRALFNNPLYVGKSVTPVQNGSVKSFKRTKKHYSSTLRGMPPAFKNGLISDQEFLPRRNSLILKLKPEFLLQNDTQGRSMNASSERFPIHGVELRDVRALYKMQQ
;
A
#
# COMPACT_ATOMS: atom_id res chain seq x y z
N MET A 1 17.88 -82.30 8.78
CA MET A 1 16.93 -81.48 7.99
C MET A 1 15.57 -81.60 8.65
N PHE A 2 15.08 -80.52 9.25
CA PHE A 2 13.85 -80.49 10.04
C PHE A 2 12.61 -80.39 9.15
N SER A 3 11.54 -81.10 9.51
CA SER A 3 10.16 -80.69 9.19
C SER A 3 9.27 -81.01 10.39
N LEU A 4 8.99 -79.97 11.17
CA LEU A 4 8.02 -79.96 12.26
C LEU A 4 6.63 -79.70 11.67
N LYS A 5 5.73 -80.69 11.69
CA LYS A 5 4.30 -80.47 11.45
C LYS A 5 3.58 -80.29 12.79
N PRO A 6 2.87 -79.17 13.03
CA PRO A 6 1.98 -79.06 14.18
C PRO A 6 0.60 -79.71 13.92
N PRO A 7 -0.13 -80.13 14.98
CA PRO A 7 -1.40 -80.84 14.86
C PRO A 7 -2.55 -79.92 14.45
N LYS A 8 -3.55 -80.50 13.76
CA LYS A 8 -4.77 -79.80 13.28
C LYS A 8 -5.73 -79.50 14.46
N PRO A 9 -6.25 -78.26 14.60
CA PRO A 9 -7.36 -77.96 15.50
C PRO A 9 -8.72 -78.39 14.90
N THR A 10 -9.59 -78.93 15.77
CA THR A 10 -10.89 -79.56 15.51
C THR A 10 -12.10 -78.64 15.74
N PHE A 11 -12.03 -77.37 15.38
CA PHE A 11 -13.18 -76.46 15.53
C PHE A 11 -13.49 -75.69 14.23
N ARG A 12 -14.70 -75.89 13.68
CA ARG A 12 -15.24 -75.16 12.52
C ARG A 12 -15.98 -73.92 13.01
N SER A 13 -15.52 -72.73 12.61
CA SER A 13 -16.31 -71.50 12.68
C SER A 13 -17.23 -71.39 11.45
N TYR A 14 -18.50 -71.03 11.65
CA TYR A 14 -19.57 -70.96 10.65
C TYR A 14 -19.71 -69.57 10.00
N LEU A 15 -18.62 -68.86 9.73
CA LEU A 15 -18.67 -67.58 9.03
C LEU A 15 -17.80 -67.64 7.76
N LEU A 16 -18.41 -67.24 6.64
CA LEU A 16 -17.78 -67.19 5.31
C LEU A 16 -16.54 -66.27 5.32
N PRO A 17 -15.50 -66.56 4.51
CA PRO A 17 -14.33 -65.67 4.41
C PRO A 17 -14.79 -64.32 3.84
N PRO A 18 -14.34 -63.18 4.41
CA PRO A 18 -14.53 -61.90 3.75
C PRO A 18 -13.84 -61.96 2.38
N GLN A 19 -14.62 -61.73 1.34
CA GLN A 19 -14.14 -61.62 -0.03
C GLN A 19 -13.06 -60.54 -0.08
N ASN A 20 -11.98 -60.82 -0.82
CA ASN A 20 -11.02 -59.82 -1.24
C ASN A 20 -11.76 -58.77 -2.07
N GLU A 21 -12.27 -57.72 -1.42
CA GLU A 21 -12.33 -56.43 -2.07
C GLU A 21 -10.97 -55.77 -1.85
N ASP A 22 -10.33 -55.44 -2.97
CA ASP A 22 -9.04 -54.78 -3.04
C ASP A 22 -8.95 -53.67 -2.00
N LYS A 23 -8.02 -53.84 -1.04
CA LYS A 23 -7.48 -52.69 -0.32
C LYS A 23 -6.75 -51.84 -1.34
N ILE A 24 -7.50 -50.97 -2.02
CA ILE A 24 -6.98 -49.67 -2.39
C ILE A 24 -6.70 -49.01 -1.05
N SER A 25 -5.48 -49.21 -0.52
CA SER A 25 -4.92 -48.22 0.37
C SER A 25 -5.15 -46.89 -0.34
N PRO A 26 -5.79 -45.89 0.30
CA PRO A 26 -5.55 -44.55 -0.18
C PRO A 26 -4.04 -44.40 0.00
N GLU A 27 -3.29 -44.51 -1.09
CA GLU A 27 -2.07 -43.71 -1.18
C GLU A 27 -2.60 -42.31 -0.93
N THR A 28 -2.56 -41.87 0.33
CA THR A 28 -2.53 -40.47 0.67
C THR A 28 -1.31 -40.02 -0.11
N LYS A 29 -1.52 -39.53 -1.34
CA LYS A 29 -0.50 -38.81 -2.08
C LYS A 29 -0.12 -37.71 -1.12
N ILE A 30 0.99 -37.91 -0.40
CA ILE A 30 1.59 -36.88 0.43
C ILE A 30 1.79 -35.77 -0.57
N LYS A 31 0.94 -34.74 -0.50
CA LYS A 31 1.05 -33.60 -1.38
C LYS A 31 2.42 -33.06 -1.09
N LYS A 32 3.29 -33.10 -2.08
CA LYS A 32 4.62 -32.57 -1.92
C LYS A 32 4.43 -31.06 -1.72
N LEU A 33 4.74 -30.57 -0.53
CA LEU A 33 4.68 -29.15 -0.20
C LEU A 33 5.74 -28.44 -1.05
N GLU A 34 5.34 -27.94 -2.21
CA GLU A 34 6.19 -27.25 -3.18
C GLU A 34 5.80 -25.78 -3.27
N ALA A 35 6.81 -24.91 -3.29
CA ALA A 35 6.62 -23.47 -3.43
C ALA A 35 6.18 -23.15 -4.86
N VAL A 36 5.17 -22.30 -5.00
CA VAL A 36 4.82 -21.70 -6.29
C VAL A 36 5.79 -20.55 -6.54
N LEU A 37 6.66 -20.72 -7.53
CA LEU A 37 7.72 -19.79 -7.88
C LEU A 37 7.29 -18.93 -9.08
N LEU A 38 7.56 -17.63 -8.99
CA LEU A 38 7.42 -16.70 -10.12
C LEU A 38 8.59 -16.84 -11.11
N PRO A 39 8.44 -16.34 -12.36
CA PRO A 39 9.56 -16.24 -13.30
C PRO A 39 10.79 -15.56 -12.67
N GLY A 40 11.92 -16.26 -12.64
CA GLY A 40 13.17 -15.77 -12.04
C GLY A 40 13.27 -15.97 -10.52
N GLU A 41 12.23 -16.48 -9.88
CA GLU A 41 12.26 -16.82 -8.46
C GLU A 41 12.98 -18.16 -8.26
N ILE A 42 13.90 -18.19 -7.29
CA ILE A 42 14.69 -19.40 -6.97
C ILE A 42 14.59 -19.70 -5.47
N VAL A 43 14.55 -20.99 -5.13
CA VAL A 43 14.68 -21.44 -3.75
C VAL A 43 16.13 -21.29 -3.31
N VAL A 44 16.36 -20.48 -2.29
CA VAL A 44 17.69 -20.28 -1.69
C VAL A 44 17.97 -21.35 -0.64
N ASN A 45 17.01 -21.56 0.27
CA ASN A 45 17.09 -22.57 1.32
C ASN A 45 15.67 -22.96 1.77
N GLU A 46 15.53 -24.16 2.32
CA GLU A 46 14.26 -24.66 2.83
C GLU A 46 14.46 -25.54 4.07
N VAL A 47 13.39 -25.68 4.85
CA VAL A 47 13.34 -26.55 6.02
C VAL A 47 11.92 -27.10 6.18
N ASN A 48 11.83 -28.41 6.42
CA ASN A 48 10.57 -29.14 6.64
C ASN A 48 10.27 -29.25 8.14
N PHE A 49 9.05 -29.68 8.47
CA PHE A 49 8.59 -29.90 9.84
C PHE A 49 8.73 -28.65 10.72
N VAL A 50 8.32 -27.51 10.17
CA VAL A 50 8.28 -26.24 10.89
C VAL A 50 6.89 -26.00 11.42
N ARG A 51 6.80 -25.58 12.69
CA ARG A 51 5.55 -25.16 13.30
C ARG A 51 5.40 -23.65 13.24
N LYS A 52 4.38 -23.14 12.56
CA LYS A 52 3.99 -21.72 12.59
C LYS A 52 3.06 -21.50 13.77
N CYS A 53 3.46 -20.60 14.68
CA CYS A 53 2.67 -20.30 15.88
C CYS A 53 1.56 -19.31 15.51
N ILE A 54 0.29 -19.66 15.76
CA ILE A 54 -0.88 -18.81 15.41
C ILE A 54 -1.46 -18.12 16.64
N ALA A 55 -1.51 -18.80 17.79
CA ALA A 55 -1.99 -18.25 19.06
C ALA A 55 -0.84 -18.10 20.06
N THR A 56 -0.96 -17.13 20.96
CA THR A 56 0.06 -16.80 21.97
C THR A 56 0.01 -17.69 23.21
N ASP A 57 -1.12 -18.35 23.45
CA ASP A 57 -1.43 -19.06 24.69
C ASP A 57 -1.67 -20.58 24.51
N THR A 58 -2.01 -21.02 23.30
CA THR A 58 -2.40 -22.41 23.03
C THR A 58 -1.82 -22.94 21.71
N SER A 59 -1.06 -24.02 21.76
CA SER A 59 -0.48 -24.69 20.57
C SER A 59 -1.51 -25.47 19.73
N GLN A 60 -2.79 -25.44 20.11
CA GLN A 60 -3.85 -26.22 19.47
C GLN A 60 -4.16 -25.76 18.03
N TYR A 61 -3.82 -24.53 17.67
CA TYR A 61 -4.09 -23.95 16.35
C TYR A 61 -2.83 -23.68 15.53
N ASP A 62 -1.67 -24.17 15.99
CA ASP A 62 -0.42 -24.03 15.27
C ASP A 62 -0.44 -24.88 14.00
N LEU A 63 0.18 -24.36 12.94
CA LEU A 63 0.21 -25.01 11.63
C LEU A 63 1.55 -25.71 11.42
N TRP A 64 1.53 -26.93 10.91
CA TRP A 64 2.75 -27.63 10.51
C TRP A 64 2.98 -27.51 9.01
N GLY A 65 4.23 -27.35 8.62
CA GLY A 65 4.53 -27.14 7.22
C GLY A 65 6.00 -27.06 6.88
N LYS A 66 6.24 -26.50 5.70
CA LYS A 66 7.55 -26.26 5.12
C LYS A 66 7.81 -24.77 5.04
N LEU A 67 8.99 -24.34 5.48
CA LEU A 67 9.45 -22.97 5.38
C LEU A 67 10.50 -22.86 4.29
N VAL A 68 10.29 -21.94 3.34
CA VAL A 68 11.13 -21.74 2.16
C VAL A 68 11.57 -20.29 2.10
N CYS A 69 12.88 -20.06 1.99
CA CYS A 69 13.45 -18.77 1.64
C CYS A 69 13.74 -18.76 0.15
N THR A 70 13.16 -17.82 -0.60
CA THR A 70 13.51 -17.55 -1.99
C THR A 70 14.34 -16.27 -2.09
N ASN A 71 14.66 -15.84 -3.30
CA ASN A 71 15.22 -14.51 -3.57
C ASN A 71 14.16 -13.38 -3.57
N PHE A 72 12.88 -13.70 -3.35
CA PHE A 72 11.77 -12.75 -3.37
C PHE A 72 11.01 -12.67 -2.04
N LYS A 73 10.75 -13.83 -1.43
CA LYS A 73 9.86 -13.96 -0.27
C LYS A 73 10.31 -15.08 0.68
N LEU A 74 9.82 -14.98 1.90
CA LEU A 74 9.62 -16.12 2.78
C LEU A 74 8.28 -16.75 2.42
N SER A 75 8.26 -18.06 2.19
CA SER A 75 7.03 -18.82 1.97
C SER A 75 6.86 -19.90 3.03
N PHE A 76 5.67 -19.98 3.63
CA PHE A 76 5.29 -21.07 4.53
C PHE A 76 4.13 -21.84 3.91
N ILE A 77 4.35 -23.12 3.68
CA ILE A 77 3.45 -24.01 2.95
C ILE A 77 2.95 -25.07 3.91
N THR A 78 1.64 -25.21 4.02
CA THR A 78 0.97 -26.17 4.91
C THR A 78 -0.17 -26.85 4.16
N ASP A 79 -0.43 -28.11 4.49
CA ASP A 79 -1.62 -28.85 4.06
C ASP A 79 -2.75 -28.77 5.10
N ASP A 80 -2.47 -28.19 6.28
CA ASP A 80 -3.44 -28.12 7.38
C ASP A 80 -4.57 -27.14 7.02
N PRO A 81 -5.84 -27.60 6.94
CA PRO A 81 -6.95 -26.72 6.64
C PRO A 81 -7.15 -25.76 7.81
N MET A 82 -7.17 -24.45 7.53
CA MET A 82 -7.45 -23.45 8.56
C MET A 82 -8.95 -23.34 8.87
N PRO A 83 -9.39 -23.61 10.11
CA PRO A 83 -10.80 -23.46 10.46
C PRO A 83 -11.20 -22.01 10.77
N LEU A 84 -10.26 -21.09 11.05
CA LEU A 84 -10.56 -19.83 11.76
C LEU A 84 -10.21 -18.50 11.04
N GLN A 85 -9.44 -18.50 9.95
CA GLN A 85 -9.12 -17.25 9.20
C GLN A 85 -9.47 -17.49 7.73
N LYS A 86 -10.50 -16.81 7.23
CA LYS A 86 -10.76 -16.68 5.79
C LYS A 86 -10.29 -15.29 5.37
N PHE A 87 -9.25 -15.23 4.56
CA PHE A 87 -8.81 -13.98 3.96
C PHE A 87 -9.93 -13.42 3.06
N HIS A 88 -10.19 -12.12 3.17
CA HIS A 88 -11.23 -11.46 2.36
C HIS A 88 -10.86 -11.38 0.87
N TYR A 89 -9.56 -11.43 0.56
CA TYR A 89 -9.01 -11.46 -0.80
C TYR A 89 -7.71 -12.26 -0.82
N LYS A 90 -7.30 -12.75 -1.99
CA LYS A 90 -6.07 -13.52 -2.17
C LYS A 90 -5.15 -12.88 -3.20
N ASN A 91 -3.90 -12.61 -2.80
CA ASN A 91 -2.87 -12.14 -3.72
C ASN A 91 -2.39 -13.31 -4.63
N LEU A 92 -2.18 -13.04 -5.91
CA LEU A 92 -1.74 -14.03 -6.90
C LEU A 92 -0.21 -14.22 -6.92
N LEU A 93 0.55 -13.25 -6.43
CA LEU A 93 2.02 -13.28 -6.34
C LEU A 93 2.52 -13.87 -5.01
N LEU A 94 1.71 -13.73 -3.96
CA LEU A 94 2.04 -14.12 -2.59
C LEU A 94 1.01 -15.11 -2.06
N GLY A 95 1.46 -16.26 -1.57
CA GLY A 95 0.65 -17.18 -0.81
C GLY A 95 0.15 -16.58 0.51
N GLU A 96 -0.84 -17.22 1.12
CA GLU A 96 -1.53 -16.75 2.33
C GLU A 96 -0.62 -16.54 3.55
N HIS A 97 0.54 -17.20 3.55
CA HIS A 97 1.52 -17.09 4.62
C HIS A 97 2.87 -16.55 4.14
N ASP A 98 2.91 -16.05 2.91
CA ASP A 98 4.12 -15.49 2.33
C ASP A 98 4.38 -14.09 2.88
N VAL A 99 5.66 -13.77 3.05
CA VAL A 99 6.14 -12.45 3.45
C VAL A 99 7.21 -12.02 2.44
N PRO A 100 6.99 -10.95 1.66
CA PRO A 100 8.03 -10.38 0.80
C PRO A 100 9.27 -10.04 1.62
N LEU A 101 10.46 -10.33 1.11
CA LEU A 101 11.70 -10.09 1.84
C LEU A 101 11.91 -8.61 2.20
N THR A 102 11.44 -7.71 1.34
CA THR A 102 11.44 -6.25 1.57
C THR A 102 10.49 -5.78 2.67
N CYS A 103 9.49 -6.60 3.02
CA CYS A 103 8.59 -6.37 4.15
C CYS A 103 9.22 -6.77 5.49
N ILE A 104 10.16 -7.73 5.50
CA ILE A 104 10.86 -8.14 6.72
C ILE A 104 11.63 -6.96 7.28
N GLU A 105 11.28 -6.52 8.49
CA GLU A 105 11.96 -5.44 9.19
C GLU A 105 13.12 -5.97 10.01
N GLN A 106 12.84 -6.97 10.83
CA GLN A 106 13.77 -7.52 11.79
C GLN A 106 13.58 -9.04 11.91
N ILE A 107 14.70 -9.75 11.97
CA ILE A 107 14.74 -11.19 12.18
C ILE A 107 15.36 -11.45 13.55
N VAL A 108 14.64 -12.17 14.41
CA VAL A 108 15.10 -12.58 15.72
C VAL A 108 15.11 -14.10 15.78
N VAL A 109 16.22 -14.67 16.22
CA VAL A 109 16.35 -16.10 16.47
C VAL A 109 16.54 -16.35 17.96
N VAL A 110 15.83 -17.35 18.48
CA VAL A 110 15.85 -17.71 19.89
C VAL A 110 16.44 -19.10 20.06
N ASN A 111 17.09 -19.31 21.20
CA ASN A 111 17.45 -20.62 21.69
C ASN A 111 16.93 -20.81 23.11
N ASP A 112 15.93 -21.66 23.25
CA ASP A 112 15.24 -21.93 24.52
C ASP A 112 16.16 -22.58 25.55
N THR A 113 17.09 -23.43 25.13
CA THR A 113 18.04 -24.09 26.06
C THR A 113 18.96 -23.09 26.76
N LYS A 114 19.14 -21.88 26.20
CA LYS A 114 20.00 -20.82 26.76
C LYS A 114 19.24 -19.53 27.10
N ARG A 115 17.93 -19.46 26.86
CA ARG A 115 17.11 -18.22 26.88
C ARG A 115 17.80 -17.03 26.17
N LYS A 116 18.50 -17.30 25.05
CA LYS A 116 19.22 -16.27 24.30
C LYS A 116 18.43 -15.91 23.05
N GLN A 117 18.00 -14.65 22.97
CA GLN A 117 17.49 -14.03 21.75
C GLN A 117 18.63 -13.31 21.03
N LYS A 118 18.66 -13.38 19.71
CA LYS A 118 19.64 -12.66 18.89
C LYS A 118 18.99 -12.09 17.64
N ILE A 119 19.21 -10.80 17.40
CA ILE A 119 18.86 -10.14 16.14
C ILE A 119 19.85 -10.58 15.06
N LEU A 120 19.32 -11.10 13.95
CA LEU A 120 20.11 -11.61 12.83
C LEU A 120 20.21 -10.57 11.71
N ALA A 121 21.42 -10.36 11.20
CA ALA A 121 21.73 -9.45 10.11
C ALA A 121 22.61 -10.17 9.07
N SER A 122 22.72 -9.62 7.85
CA SER A 122 23.30 -10.26 6.65
C SER A 122 24.70 -10.88 6.84
N ASN A 123 25.50 -10.38 7.79
CA ASN A 123 26.88 -10.84 8.05
C ASN A 123 27.07 -11.59 9.38
N HIS A 124 25.99 -11.90 10.09
CA HIS A 124 26.10 -12.52 11.41
C HIS A 124 26.29 -14.04 11.31
N LYS A 125 27.35 -14.56 11.96
CA LYS A 125 27.46 -15.99 12.23
C LYS A 125 26.51 -16.37 13.39
N LEU A 126 25.76 -17.46 13.20
CA LEU A 126 24.93 -18.04 14.25
C LEU A 126 25.69 -19.15 14.97
N LYS A 127 26.00 -18.93 16.26
CA LYS A 127 26.82 -19.83 17.10
C LYS A 127 26.00 -20.93 17.79
N PHE A 128 24.70 -21.00 17.53
CA PHE A 128 23.79 -21.95 18.14
C PHE A 128 22.74 -22.41 17.12
N ASN A 129 22.03 -23.49 17.43
CA ASN A 129 20.91 -23.95 16.61
C ASN A 129 19.63 -23.26 17.10
N PRO A 130 18.92 -22.54 16.22
CA PRO A 130 17.72 -21.82 16.60
C PRO A 130 16.60 -22.81 16.91
N THR A 131 15.88 -22.58 18.01
CA THR A 131 14.64 -23.30 18.33
C THR A 131 13.41 -22.52 17.83
N GLU A 132 13.53 -21.20 17.76
CA GLU A 132 12.46 -20.31 17.28
C GLU A 132 13.03 -19.20 16.38
N LEU A 133 12.23 -18.81 15.38
CA LEU A 133 12.44 -17.69 14.47
C LEU A 133 11.23 -16.76 14.58
N ILE A 134 11.50 -15.50 14.90
CA ILE A 134 10.51 -14.43 15.01
C ILE A 134 10.84 -13.38 13.95
N ILE A 135 9.83 -13.05 13.13
CA ILE A 135 9.95 -12.08 12.04
C ILE A 135 9.02 -10.93 12.33
N TYR A 136 9.60 -9.75 12.50
CA TYR A 136 8.85 -8.49 12.58
C TYR A 136 8.76 -7.91 11.18
N CYS A 137 7.54 -7.61 10.75
CA CYS A 137 7.28 -7.09 9.42
C CYS A 137 6.94 -5.59 9.49
N LYS A 138 7.23 -4.87 8.41
CA LYS A 138 6.88 -3.45 8.25
C LYS A 138 5.37 -3.21 8.20
N ASP A 139 4.57 -4.25 7.98
CA ASP A 139 3.10 -4.24 7.92
C ASP A 139 2.45 -4.70 9.23
N PHE A 140 3.12 -4.49 10.37
CA PHE A 140 2.63 -4.81 11.72
C PHE A 140 2.49 -6.30 12.04
N ARG A 141 2.75 -7.20 11.09
CA ARG A 141 2.73 -8.65 11.35
C ARG A 141 3.95 -9.09 12.16
N ILE A 142 3.72 -9.90 13.20
CA ILE A 142 4.76 -10.76 13.79
C ILE A 142 4.48 -12.18 13.34
N VAL A 143 5.47 -12.81 12.70
CA VAL A 143 5.38 -14.23 12.32
C VAL A 143 6.37 -15.03 13.16
N ARG A 144 5.87 -16.03 13.89
CA ARG A 144 6.68 -16.90 14.76
C ARG A 144 6.70 -18.32 14.20
N PHE A 145 7.90 -18.89 14.08
CA PHE A 145 8.14 -20.26 13.66
C PHE A 145 8.98 -21.00 14.68
N ARG A 146 8.66 -22.25 14.94
CA ARG A 146 9.42 -23.16 15.80
C ARG A 146 9.98 -24.34 15.01
N PHE A 147 11.16 -24.75 15.43
CA PHE A 147 11.98 -25.78 14.78
C PHE A 147 12.07 -27.05 15.62
N ASP A 148 11.04 -27.33 16.43
CA ASP A 148 11.01 -28.42 17.41
C ASP A 148 11.34 -29.79 16.77
N GLU A 149 10.85 -30.03 15.55
CA GLU A 149 11.06 -31.26 14.77
C GLU A 149 11.90 -31.06 13.51
N ALA A 150 12.38 -29.83 13.29
CA ALA A 150 13.15 -29.49 12.11
C ALA A 150 14.63 -29.87 12.27
N GLY A 151 15.29 -30.22 11.17
CA GLY A 151 16.73 -30.46 11.16
C GLY A 151 17.51 -29.20 11.59
N PRO A 152 18.32 -29.23 12.66
CA PRO A 152 18.91 -28.02 13.26
C PRO A 152 19.85 -27.26 12.31
N GLU A 153 20.58 -27.98 11.46
CA GLU A 153 21.44 -27.38 10.45
C GLU A 153 20.63 -26.69 9.34
N SER A 154 19.49 -27.28 8.92
CA SER A 154 18.61 -26.70 7.91
C SER A 154 17.89 -25.46 8.45
N ALA A 155 17.40 -25.50 9.68
CA ALA A 155 16.80 -24.34 10.35
C ALA A 155 17.80 -23.17 10.43
N LYS A 156 19.04 -23.46 10.84
CA LYS A 156 20.13 -22.47 10.87
C LYS A 156 20.43 -21.89 9.48
N LYS A 157 20.49 -22.71 8.44
CA LYS A 157 20.71 -22.26 7.05
C LYS A 157 19.59 -21.36 6.53
N VAL A 158 18.33 -21.69 6.80
CA VAL A 158 17.18 -20.87 6.40
C VAL A 158 17.19 -19.52 7.12
N CYS A 159 17.44 -19.49 8.43
CA CYS A 159 17.55 -18.23 9.17
C CYS A 159 18.67 -17.33 8.61
N LEU A 160 19.84 -17.90 8.32
CA LEU A 160 20.97 -17.15 7.74
C LEU A 160 20.65 -16.65 6.32
N ALA A 161 20.00 -17.47 5.49
CA ALA A 161 19.56 -17.06 4.15
C ALA A 161 18.57 -15.89 4.22
N LEU A 162 17.56 -15.96 5.10
CA LEU A 162 16.60 -14.88 5.28
C LEU A 162 17.28 -13.58 5.70
N ALA A 163 18.23 -13.64 6.64
CA ALA A 163 18.98 -12.47 7.06
C ALA A 163 19.84 -11.86 5.94
N HIS A 164 20.36 -12.70 5.03
CA HIS A 164 21.13 -12.24 3.89
C HIS A 164 20.25 -11.59 2.81
N TYR A 165 19.22 -12.31 2.35
CA TYR A 165 18.40 -11.88 1.21
C TYR A 165 17.36 -10.80 1.56
N SER A 166 16.99 -10.63 2.84
CA SER A 166 16.14 -9.49 3.28
C SER A 166 16.89 -8.16 3.40
N GLN A 167 18.22 -8.17 3.20
CA GLN A 167 19.09 -6.99 3.30
C GLN A 167 19.97 -6.84 2.05
N PRO A 168 19.37 -6.63 0.86
CA PRO A 168 20.12 -6.51 -0.39
C PRO A 168 21.03 -5.28 -0.36
N THR A 169 22.29 -5.45 -0.77
CA THR A 169 23.28 -4.37 -0.79
C THR A 169 23.12 -3.43 -1.98
N ASP A 170 22.48 -3.89 -3.06
CA ASP A 170 22.26 -3.17 -4.31
C ASP A 170 20.80 -3.31 -4.76
N ILE A 171 20.28 -2.28 -5.43
CA ILE A 171 18.90 -2.27 -5.95
C ILE A 171 18.67 -3.35 -7.01
N GLN A 172 19.69 -3.71 -7.79
CA GLN A 172 19.60 -4.75 -8.82
C GLN A 172 19.46 -6.15 -8.23
N LEU A 173 19.68 -6.33 -6.92
CA LEU A 173 19.41 -7.57 -6.20
C LEU A 173 17.95 -7.70 -5.76
N LEU A 174 17.14 -6.65 -5.93
CA LEU A 174 15.69 -6.74 -5.72
C LEU A 174 15.05 -7.59 -6.82
N PHE A 175 14.04 -8.36 -6.43
CA PHE A 175 13.45 -9.40 -7.27
C PHE A 175 12.97 -8.92 -8.65
N ALA A 176 12.45 -7.69 -8.74
CA ALA A 176 11.99 -7.07 -9.97
C ALA A 176 12.98 -7.20 -11.13
N PHE A 177 14.28 -7.07 -10.88
CA PHE A 177 15.31 -7.14 -11.93
C PHE A 177 15.45 -8.54 -12.51
N GLU A 178 15.44 -9.58 -11.67
CA GLU A 178 15.50 -10.96 -12.14
C GLU A 178 14.20 -11.36 -12.86
N TYR A 179 13.05 -10.93 -12.33
CA TYR A 179 11.75 -11.16 -12.95
C TYR A 179 11.66 -10.58 -14.37
N VAL A 180 12.07 -9.30 -14.52
CA VAL A 180 12.07 -8.64 -15.82
C VAL A 180 13.16 -9.22 -16.73
N GLY A 181 14.37 -9.46 -16.21
CA GLY A 181 15.46 -10.05 -16.98
C GLY A 181 15.10 -11.38 -17.65
N LYS A 182 14.37 -12.25 -16.94
CA LYS A 182 13.85 -13.50 -17.52
C LYS A 182 12.90 -13.27 -18.70
N SER A 183 12.05 -12.25 -18.61
CA SER A 183 11.09 -11.90 -19.67
C SER A 183 11.78 -11.42 -20.96
N TYR A 184 12.97 -10.81 -20.86
CA TYR A 184 13.77 -10.42 -22.02
C TYR A 184 14.56 -11.57 -22.64
N HIS A 185 15.02 -12.54 -21.83
CA HIS A 185 15.74 -13.71 -22.34
C HIS A 185 14.81 -14.78 -22.96
N ASN A 186 13.57 -14.89 -22.48
CA ASN A 186 12.56 -15.81 -22.99
C ASN A 186 11.37 -15.05 -23.63
N PRO A 187 11.53 -14.49 -24.84
CA PRO A 187 10.46 -13.75 -25.51
C PRO A 187 9.27 -14.64 -25.92
N ALA A 188 9.38 -15.97 -25.85
CA ALA A 188 8.27 -16.90 -26.09
C ALA A 188 7.15 -16.80 -25.03
N ASP A 189 7.47 -16.31 -23.82
CA ASP A 189 6.50 -15.99 -22.77
C ASP A 189 5.99 -14.54 -22.87
N LYS A 190 6.34 -13.80 -23.94
CA LYS A 190 5.56 -12.63 -24.33
C LYS A 190 4.22 -13.16 -24.83
N THR A 191 3.31 -13.52 -23.90
CA THR A 191 1.90 -13.40 -24.19
C THR A 191 1.73 -12.01 -24.75
N ASN A 192 1.43 -11.93 -26.05
CA ASN A 192 1.08 -10.72 -26.80
C ASN A 192 0.48 -9.73 -25.83
N GLY A 193 1.02 -8.52 -25.72
CA GLY A 193 0.50 -7.49 -24.83
C GLY A 193 -1.02 -7.50 -24.89
N ILE A 194 -1.63 -8.19 -23.91
CA ILE A 194 -3.08 -8.24 -23.80
C ILE A 194 -3.34 -6.87 -23.23
N ASP A 195 -3.63 -5.90 -24.10
CA ASP A 195 -4.41 -4.74 -23.71
C ASP A 195 -5.72 -5.33 -23.18
N PRO A 196 -5.94 -5.37 -21.84
CA PRO A 196 -7.14 -5.96 -21.30
C PRO A 196 -8.23 -4.89 -21.43
N GLY A 197 -8.83 -4.81 -22.62
CA GLY A 197 -10.04 -4.04 -22.89
C GLY A 197 -9.84 -2.52 -22.99
N GLY A 198 -10.56 -1.90 -23.93
CA GLY A 198 -10.60 -0.46 -24.19
C GLY A 198 -11.25 0.37 -23.09
N GLY A 199 -10.88 0.13 -21.83
CA GLY A 199 -11.22 0.98 -20.69
C GLY A 199 -10.23 2.14 -20.54
N PRO A 200 -10.60 3.19 -19.77
CA PRO A 200 -9.69 4.29 -19.47
C PRO A 200 -8.47 3.76 -18.69
N LYS A 201 -7.28 3.99 -19.25
CA LYS A 201 -5.98 3.56 -18.70
C LYS A 201 -5.39 4.66 -17.82
N THR A 202 -4.71 4.27 -16.75
CA THR A 202 -4.01 5.19 -15.84
C THR A 202 -2.93 5.96 -16.60
N SER A 203 -2.95 7.30 -16.46
CA SER A 203 -1.92 8.16 -17.05
C SER A 203 -0.60 7.97 -16.32
N LEU A 204 0.47 7.67 -17.06
CA LEU A 204 1.80 7.40 -16.49
C LEU A 204 2.65 8.67 -16.31
N PHE A 205 2.28 9.77 -16.98
CA PHE A 205 3.00 11.06 -16.95
C PHE A 205 4.47 10.96 -17.38
N GLU A 206 4.78 10.02 -18.27
CA GLU A 206 6.14 9.79 -18.78
C GLU A 206 6.37 10.43 -20.15
N THR A 207 5.29 10.84 -20.82
CA THR A 207 5.35 11.44 -22.16
C THR A 207 4.81 12.86 -22.16
N TYR A 208 5.22 13.64 -23.16
CA TYR A 208 4.65 14.98 -23.41
C TYR A 208 3.11 14.97 -23.48
N SER A 209 2.56 13.96 -24.15
CA SER A 209 1.10 13.85 -24.39
C SER A 209 0.30 13.60 -23.11
N ASP A 210 0.88 12.94 -22.11
CA ASP A 210 0.23 12.72 -20.82
C ASP A 210 0.01 14.03 -20.08
N TRP A 211 1.06 14.88 -20.03
CA TRP A 211 1.00 16.19 -19.41
C TRP A 211 0.08 17.15 -20.15
N ASP A 212 0.12 17.15 -21.48
CA ASP A 212 -0.75 17.96 -22.31
C ASP A 212 -2.24 17.59 -22.12
N ARG A 213 -2.56 16.30 -22.00
CA ARG A 213 -3.92 15.85 -21.67
C ARG A 213 -4.39 16.36 -20.31
N GLU A 214 -3.51 16.36 -19.32
CA GLU A 214 -3.83 16.86 -17.98
C GLU A 214 -4.04 18.38 -17.98
N ILE A 215 -3.21 19.16 -18.70
CA ILE A 215 -3.41 20.60 -18.92
C ILE A 215 -4.81 20.87 -19.49
N ARG A 216 -5.21 20.13 -20.53
CA ARG A 216 -6.55 20.26 -21.15
C ARG A 216 -7.67 19.87 -20.20
N ARG A 217 -7.48 18.83 -19.37
CA ARG A 217 -8.48 18.36 -18.39
C ARG A 217 -8.76 19.43 -17.33
N THR A 218 -7.74 20.18 -16.91
CA THR A 218 -7.84 21.21 -15.87
C THR A 218 -7.99 22.63 -16.41
N ASP A 219 -8.15 22.80 -17.73
CA ASP A 219 -8.24 24.10 -18.40
C ASP A 219 -7.07 25.06 -18.07
N ALA A 220 -5.85 24.52 -18.09
CA ALA A 220 -4.63 25.26 -17.74
C ALA A 220 -3.96 25.91 -18.97
N SER A 221 -4.71 26.67 -19.77
CA SER A 221 -4.24 27.17 -21.08
C SER A 221 -2.96 28.04 -21.06
N GLU A 222 -2.72 28.74 -19.95
CA GLU A 222 -1.53 29.59 -19.75
C GLU A 222 -0.31 28.83 -19.18
N TRP A 223 -0.37 27.50 -19.22
CA TRP A 223 0.69 26.58 -18.84
C TRP A 223 1.08 25.71 -20.03
N ARG A 224 2.36 25.34 -20.10
CA ARG A 224 2.90 24.53 -21.20
C ARG A 224 3.72 23.35 -20.68
N VAL A 225 3.68 22.25 -21.41
CA VAL A 225 4.61 21.15 -21.23
C VAL A 225 5.99 21.59 -21.72
N CYS A 226 7.01 21.32 -20.92
CA CYS A 226 8.40 21.64 -21.20
C CYS A 226 9.22 20.35 -21.30
N SER A 227 10.08 20.26 -22.32
CA SER A 227 11.01 19.14 -22.57
C SER A 227 12.46 19.50 -22.28
N VAL A 228 12.71 20.61 -21.58
CA VAL A 228 14.06 21.12 -21.31
C VAL A 228 14.92 20.14 -20.50
N ASN A 229 14.28 19.21 -19.78
CA ASN A 229 14.93 18.18 -18.98
C ASN A 229 14.88 16.79 -19.64
N GLU A 230 14.57 16.69 -20.93
CA GLU A 230 14.71 15.45 -21.69
C GLU A 230 16.15 14.93 -21.60
N GLY A 231 16.32 13.63 -21.38
CA GLY A 231 17.64 13.06 -21.05
C GLY A 231 18.22 13.50 -19.70
N TYR A 232 17.41 14.11 -18.83
CA TYR A 232 17.79 14.61 -17.50
C TYR A 232 18.90 15.67 -17.51
N MET A 233 18.96 16.47 -18.58
CA MET A 233 20.03 17.44 -18.83
C MET A 233 20.09 18.59 -17.82
N ILE A 234 18.98 18.92 -17.16
CA ILE A 234 18.93 19.99 -16.14
C ILE A 234 19.00 19.42 -14.74
N SER A 235 18.18 18.43 -14.42
CA SER A 235 18.06 17.83 -13.11
C SER A 235 17.74 16.34 -13.21
N THR A 236 18.56 15.53 -12.55
CA THR A 236 18.30 14.10 -12.33
C THR A 236 17.19 13.85 -11.32
N CYS A 237 16.73 14.89 -10.62
CA CYS A 237 15.64 14.80 -9.67
C CYS A 237 14.30 15.15 -10.30
N LEU A 238 14.24 15.82 -11.46
CA LEU A 238 12.99 16.14 -12.17
C LEU A 238 12.66 15.07 -13.22
N PRO A 239 11.38 14.92 -13.62
CA PRO A 239 11.02 14.12 -14.80
C PRO A 239 11.53 14.77 -16.10
N GLU A 240 11.58 13.99 -17.19
CA GLU A 240 11.97 14.50 -18.51
C GLU A 240 11.01 15.58 -19.04
N TYR A 241 9.71 15.40 -18.76
CA TYR A 241 8.65 16.34 -19.11
C TYR A 241 7.93 16.79 -17.84
N PHE A 242 7.67 18.10 -17.75
CA PHE A 242 6.92 18.73 -16.66
C PHE A 242 6.28 20.03 -17.17
N VAL A 243 5.40 20.62 -16.36
CA VAL A 243 4.59 21.77 -16.78
C VAL A 243 5.02 23.05 -16.05
N VAL A 244 5.11 24.13 -16.81
CA VAL A 244 5.57 25.47 -16.37
C VAL A 244 4.69 26.57 -16.94
N PRO A 245 4.70 27.80 -16.38
CA PRO A 245 4.02 28.94 -16.99
C PRO A 245 4.48 29.18 -18.43
N SER A 246 3.55 29.42 -19.34
CA SER A 246 3.85 29.71 -20.76
C SER A 246 4.71 30.97 -20.94
N SER A 247 4.68 31.88 -19.96
CA SER A 247 5.49 33.10 -19.95
C SER A 247 6.97 32.91 -19.60
N LEU A 248 7.38 31.72 -19.12
CA LEU A 248 8.79 31.38 -18.90
C LEU A 248 9.35 30.67 -20.14
N ALA A 249 10.42 31.20 -20.72
CA ALA A 249 11.12 30.58 -21.84
C ALA A 249 12.09 29.49 -21.37
N ASP A 250 12.44 28.53 -22.22
CA ASP A 250 13.38 27.46 -21.86
C ASP A 250 14.78 27.99 -21.48
N THR A 251 15.19 29.14 -22.03
CA THR A 251 16.43 29.84 -21.64
C THR A 251 16.38 30.34 -20.20
N ASP A 252 15.23 30.89 -19.77
CA ASP A 252 15.00 31.32 -18.39
C ASP A 252 15.05 30.11 -17.46
N LEU A 253 14.45 28.98 -17.89
CA LEU A 253 14.44 27.75 -17.10
C LEU A 253 15.87 27.22 -16.87
N LYS A 254 16.67 27.09 -17.94
CA LYS A 254 18.08 26.68 -17.87
C LYS A 254 18.92 27.60 -16.99
N GLN A 255 18.63 28.90 -17.00
CA GLN A 255 19.34 29.87 -16.17
C GLN A 255 18.96 29.70 -14.70
N TYR A 256 17.66 29.75 -14.37
CA TYR A 256 17.17 29.78 -12.99
C TYR A 256 17.26 28.43 -12.28
N SER A 257 17.34 27.30 -13.00
CA SER A 257 17.45 25.97 -12.39
C SER A 257 18.60 25.88 -11.39
N HIS A 258 19.71 26.58 -11.62
CA HIS A 258 20.87 26.58 -10.73
C HIS A 258 20.60 27.19 -9.35
N SER A 259 19.59 28.05 -9.24
CA SER A 259 19.20 28.69 -7.99
C SER A 259 18.42 27.75 -7.07
N PHE A 260 17.82 26.68 -7.59
CA PHE A 260 16.98 25.76 -6.80
C PHE A 260 17.76 24.57 -6.23
N VAL A 261 17.39 24.12 -5.03
CA VAL A 261 17.86 22.85 -4.47
C VAL A 261 17.51 21.70 -5.42
N GLY A 262 18.47 20.79 -5.65
CA GLY A 262 18.34 19.71 -6.63
C GLY A 262 18.07 20.16 -8.06
N ARG A 263 18.23 21.46 -8.38
CA ARG A 263 17.77 22.09 -9.64
C ARG A 263 16.29 21.83 -9.93
N ARG A 264 15.49 21.65 -8.88
CA ARG A 264 14.04 21.39 -8.95
C ARG A 264 13.29 22.71 -9.02
N MET A 265 13.12 23.15 -10.24
CA MET A 265 12.36 24.34 -10.59
C MET A 265 10.89 24.22 -10.16
N PRO A 266 10.15 25.34 -10.08
CA PRO A 266 8.71 25.30 -9.86
C PRO A 266 7.99 24.48 -10.94
N VAL A 267 7.22 23.49 -10.51
CA VAL A 267 6.43 22.59 -11.36
C VAL A 267 4.96 22.79 -11.04
N TRP A 268 4.15 22.91 -12.09
CA TRP A 268 2.70 22.93 -11.98
C TRP A 268 2.15 21.57 -11.57
N CYS A 269 1.22 21.58 -10.62
CA CYS A 269 0.52 20.38 -10.16
C CYS A 269 -0.90 20.31 -10.73
N TRP A 270 -1.65 21.41 -10.61
CA TRP A 270 -3.09 21.44 -10.90
C TRP A 270 -3.60 22.87 -11.08
N ASN A 271 -4.70 23.02 -11.82
CA ASN A 271 -5.41 24.29 -11.98
C ASN A 271 -6.85 24.17 -11.48
N HIS A 272 -7.25 25.16 -10.68
CA HIS A 272 -8.62 25.33 -10.27
C HIS A 272 -9.47 25.89 -11.42
N PRO A 273 -10.75 25.51 -11.55
CA PRO A 273 -11.67 26.11 -12.54
C PRO A 273 -11.84 27.64 -12.45
N ASN A 274 -11.36 28.27 -11.38
CA ASN A 274 -11.36 29.74 -11.22
C ASN A 274 -10.09 30.39 -11.79
N GLY A 275 -9.14 29.61 -12.31
CA GLY A 275 -7.86 30.04 -12.86
C GLY A 275 -6.67 29.89 -11.92
N ASN A 276 -6.87 29.67 -10.62
CA ASN A 276 -5.79 29.59 -9.64
C ASN A 276 -4.99 28.30 -9.76
N ALA A 277 -3.67 28.41 -9.69
CA ALA A 277 -2.77 27.28 -9.86
C ALA A 277 -2.22 26.78 -8.52
N LEU A 278 -2.03 25.47 -8.44
CA LEU A 278 -1.22 24.81 -7.44
C LEU A 278 0.15 24.48 -8.04
N VAL A 279 1.21 24.94 -7.38
CA VAL A 279 2.60 24.79 -7.84
C VAL A 279 3.44 24.21 -6.72
N ARG A 280 4.39 23.33 -7.05
CA ARG A 280 5.43 22.84 -6.13
C ARG A 280 6.78 23.39 -6.53
N MET A 281 7.59 23.79 -5.56
CA MET A 281 8.93 24.30 -5.80
C MET A 281 9.90 23.87 -4.70
N ALA A 282 11.15 23.59 -5.07
CA ALA A 282 12.21 23.45 -4.09
C ALA A 282 12.63 24.82 -3.54
N SER A 283 13.37 24.82 -2.43
CA SER A 283 13.93 26.06 -1.89
C SER A 283 15.02 26.64 -2.79
N ILE A 284 15.16 27.97 -2.75
CA ILE A 284 16.21 28.69 -3.48
C ILE A 284 17.47 28.72 -2.61
N LYS A 285 18.57 28.17 -3.12
CA LYS A 285 19.88 28.07 -2.44
C LYS A 285 20.57 29.42 -2.29
N ASP A 286 20.51 30.24 -3.32
CA ASP A 286 21.22 31.52 -3.37
C ASP A 286 20.38 32.63 -2.75
N LEU A 287 20.68 32.96 -1.49
CA LEU A 287 19.99 34.02 -0.72
C LEU A 287 20.11 35.41 -1.37
N LEU A 288 21.17 35.67 -2.15
CA LEU A 288 21.36 36.96 -2.83
C LEU A 288 20.43 37.09 -4.04
N GLN A 289 20.24 35.99 -4.78
CA GLN A 289 19.32 35.95 -5.93
C GLN A 289 17.89 35.57 -5.57
N GLN A 290 17.65 35.08 -4.34
CA GLN A 290 16.37 34.57 -3.88
C GLN A 290 15.21 35.52 -4.20
N ARG A 291 15.32 36.80 -3.81
CA ARG A 291 14.25 37.78 -4.06
C ARG A 291 13.96 37.96 -5.55
N LYS A 292 15.00 38.02 -6.39
CA LYS A 292 14.86 38.22 -7.83
C LYS A 292 14.22 37.01 -8.50
N VAL A 293 14.67 35.81 -8.15
CA VAL A 293 14.15 34.55 -8.70
C VAL A 293 12.71 34.34 -8.22
N ASP A 294 12.44 34.51 -6.92
CA ASP A 294 11.07 34.43 -6.38
C ASP A 294 10.13 35.40 -7.09
N GLN A 295 10.53 36.67 -7.23
CA GLN A 295 9.70 37.66 -7.92
C GLN A 295 9.43 37.27 -9.37
N ARG A 296 10.43 36.73 -10.08
CA ARG A 296 10.27 36.27 -11.46
C ARG A 296 9.29 35.10 -11.57
N ILE A 297 9.40 34.12 -10.68
CA ILE A 297 8.52 32.96 -10.62
C ILE A 297 7.09 33.37 -10.26
N CYS A 298 6.91 34.13 -9.17
CA CYS A 298 5.59 34.59 -8.75
C CYS A 298 4.92 35.42 -9.86
N ASN A 299 5.65 36.33 -10.52
CA ASN A 299 5.12 37.09 -11.64
C ASN A 299 4.70 36.20 -12.82
N ALA A 300 5.41 35.11 -13.07
CA ALA A 300 5.05 34.15 -14.12
C ALA A 300 3.78 33.38 -13.77
N ILE A 301 3.64 32.93 -12.52
CA ILE A 301 2.43 32.26 -12.02
C ILE A 301 1.23 33.21 -12.06
N THR A 302 1.38 34.45 -11.56
CA THR A 302 0.36 35.49 -11.64
C THR A 302 -0.04 35.76 -13.10
N ARG A 303 0.90 35.80 -14.04
CA ARG A 303 0.60 35.95 -15.47
C ARG A 303 -0.21 34.79 -16.06
N SER A 304 -0.09 33.59 -15.49
CA SER A 304 -0.86 32.42 -15.94
C SER A 304 -2.29 32.40 -15.41
N HIS A 305 -2.67 33.30 -14.50
CA HIS A 305 -4.06 33.46 -14.07
C HIS A 305 -4.80 34.42 -15.02
N PRO A 306 -6.03 34.11 -15.48
CA PRO A 306 -6.79 34.98 -16.40
C PRO A 306 -6.99 36.40 -15.87
N GLN A 307 -7.19 36.54 -14.55
CA GLN A 307 -7.35 37.83 -13.85
C GLN A 307 -6.08 38.30 -13.12
N ARG A 308 -4.93 37.65 -13.34
CA ARG A 308 -3.67 37.96 -12.66
C ARG A 308 -3.76 37.93 -11.13
N SER A 309 -4.27 36.83 -10.57
CA SER A 309 -4.32 36.66 -9.12
C SER A 309 -2.92 36.59 -8.50
N ASP A 310 -2.84 37.04 -7.25
CA ASP A 310 -1.63 36.95 -6.46
C ASP A 310 -1.29 35.49 -6.07
N VAL A 311 -0.04 35.28 -5.66
CA VAL A 311 0.48 33.96 -5.28
C VAL A 311 0.73 33.92 -3.78
N TYR A 312 0.09 32.98 -3.10
CA TYR A 312 0.38 32.62 -1.72
C TYR A 312 1.47 31.54 -1.66
N LYS A 313 2.59 31.85 -1.01
CA LYS A 313 3.69 30.89 -0.79
C LYS A 313 3.53 30.22 0.58
N SER A 314 3.45 28.89 0.60
CA SER A 314 3.42 28.08 1.81
C SER A 314 4.76 27.36 2.00
N ASP A 315 5.53 27.77 3.02
CA ASP A 315 6.77 27.11 3.43
C ASP A 315 6.44 25.88 4.29
N LEU A 316 6.61 24.68 3.75
CA LEU A 316 6.20 23.44 4.39
C LEU A 316 7.15 23.04 5.52
N ASP A 317 8.45 23.32 5.39
CA ASP A 317 9.45 22.98 6.40
C ASP A 317 9.23 23.75 7.72
N LYS A 318 8.59 24.92 7.64
CA LYS A 318 8.23 25.74 8.81
C LYS A 318 6.88 25.38 9.42
N ASN A 319 5.93 24.91 8.60
CA ASN A 319 4.52 24.77 9.01
C ASN A 319 4.16 23.32 9.37
N LEU A 320 4.98 22.34 9.01
CA LEU A 320 4.71 20.91 9.19
C LEU A 320 5.80 20.23 10.00
N PRO A 321 5.49 19.09 10.66
CA PRO A 321 6.49 18.30 11.39
C PRO A 321 7.56 17.75 10.45
N THR A 322 8.76 17.59 10.99
CA THR A 322 9.91 17.06 10.25
C THR A 322 9.74 15.58 9.90
N ILE A 323 10.44 15.12 8.86
CA ILE A 323 10.43 13.72 8.41
C ILE A 323 10.82 12.76 9.56
N GLN A 324 11.78 13.17 10.41
CA GLN A 324 12.26 12.38 11.54
C GLN A 324 11.23 12.28 12.66
N GLU A 325 10.51 13.37 12.94
CA GLU A 325 9.41 13.37 13.92
C GLU A 325 8.29 12.43 13.47
N ILE A 326 7.92 12.47 12.19
CA ILE A 326 6.88 11.61 11.61
C ILE A 326 7.31 10.13 11.69
N GLN A 327 8.58 9.82 11.37
CA GLN A 327 9.11 8.46 11.50
C GLN A 327 9.09 7.97 12.95
N ALA A 328 9.50 8.82 13.91
CA ALA A 328 9.46 8.47 15.33
C ALA A 328 8.01 8.22 15.82
N ALA A 329 7.05 9.03 15.36
CA ALA A 329 5.64 8.85 15.68
C ALA A 329 5.10 7.51 15.17
N PHE A 330 5.43 7.15 13.92
CA PHE A 330 5.02 5.87 13.35
C PHE A 330 5.65 4.67 14.04
N VAL A 331 6.94 4.74 14.41
CA VAL A 331 7.60 3.66 15.17
C VAL A 331 6.91 3.45 16.52
N LYS A 332 6.55 4.53 17.23
CA LYS A 332 5.77 4.45 18.47
C LYS A 332 4.41 3.80 18.24
N LEU A 333 3.65 4.26 17.23
CA LEU A 333 2.35 3.67 16.89
C LEU A 333 2.47 2.17 16.60
N LYS A 334 3.45 1.78 15.78
CA LYS A 334 3.69 0.38 15.46
C LYS A 334 4.01 -0.44 16.69
N HIS A 335 4.85 0.07 17.59
CA HIS A 335 5.13 -0.62 18.83
C HIS A 335 3.84 -0.86 19.63
N LEU A 336 2.96 0.14 19.75
CA LEU A 336 1.67 -0.01 20.46
C LEU A 336 0.76 -1.09 19.86
N CYS A 337 0.72 -1.21 18.53
CA CYS A 337 -0.10 -2.21 17.85
C CYS A 337 0.43 -3.65 17.98
N VAL A 338 1.64 -3.83 18.53
CA VAL A 338 2.41 -5.08 18.48
C VAL A 338 2.77 -5.60 19.89
N ILE A 339 2.41 -4.88 20.96
CA ILE A 339 2.68 -5.29 22.36
C ILE A 339 1.79 -6.48 22.78
N GLU A 340 2.40 -7.47 23.44
CA GLU A 340 1.76 -8.55 24.18
C GLU A 340 2.27 -8.55 25.64
N PRO A 341 1.41 -8.69 26.68
CA PRO A 341 -0.05 -8.91 26.64
C PRO A 341 -0.86 -7.61 26.50
N PHE A 342 -1.92 -7.65 25.68
CA PHE A 342 -2.80 -6.52 25.39
C PHE A 342 -3.57 -6.00 26.61
N ASP A 343 -3.98 -6.92 27.51
CA ASP A 343 -4.87 -6.62 28.65
C ASP A 343 -4.27 -5.58 29.62
N GLU A 344 -2.95 -5.55 29.79
CA GLU A 344 -2.25 -4.58 30.64
C GLU A 344 -2.16 -3.17 30.01
N THR A 345 -2.40 -3.06 28.70
CA THR A 345 -2.27 -1.82 27.93
C THR A 345 -3.60 -1.15 27.61
N GLU A 346 -4.74 -1.82 27.83
CA GLU A 346 -6.06 -1.31 27.44
C GLU A 346 -6.42 -0.02 28.21
N GLU A 347 -6.20 0.02 29.52
CA GLU A 347 -6.49 1.20 30.36
C GLU A 347 -5.67 2.44 29.95
N LYS A 348 -4.47 2.22 29.41
CA LYS A 348 -3.55 3.30 28.99
C LYS A 348 -3.58 3.55 27.49
N TRP A 349 -4.37 2.79 26.72
CA TRP A 349 -4.33 2.79 25.25
C TRP A 349 -4.44 4.20 24.66
N LEU A 350 -5.46 4.96 25.07
CA LEU A 350 -5.70 6.30 24.53
C LEU A 350 -4.55 7.26 24.84
N SER A 351 -4.02 7.21 26.07
CA SER A 351 -2.86 8.02 26.46
C SER A 351 -1.58 7.65 25.70
N LEU A 352 -1.38 6.36 25.44
CA LEU A 352 -0.23 5.87 24.67
C LEU A 352 -0.35 6.26 23.20
N LEU A 353 -1.56 6.16 22.62
CA LEU A 353 -1.86 6.57 21.26
C LEU A 353 -1.65 8.08 21.07
N GLU A 354 -2.11 8.89 22.03
CA GLU A 354 -1.87 10.34 22.04
C GLU A 354 -0.35 10.64 22.09
N ASN A 355 0.39 9.96 22.98
CA ASN A 355 1.84 10.08 23.10
C ASN A 355 2.62 9.61 21.85
N ALA A 356 2.01 8.80 20.98
CA ALA A 356 2.58 8.42 19.70
C ALA A 356 2.56 9.56 18.68
N ARG A 357 1.67 10.57 18.84
CA ARG A 357 1.53 11.75 17.98
C ARG A 357 1.17 11.49 16.51
N TRP A 358 0.96 10.24 16.11
CA TRP A 358 0.61 9.90 14.72
C TRP A 358 -0.67 10.61 14.26
N LEU A 359 -1.74 10.50 15.04
CA LEU A 359 -3.01 11.17 14.77
C LEU A 359 -2.91 12.70 14.79
N GLU A 360 -2.02 13.26 15.61
CA GLU A 360 -1.73 14.70 15.61
C GLU A 360 -1.14 15.15 14.28
N TYR A 361 -0.24 14.35 13.69
CA TYR A 361 0.34 14.65 12.38
C TYR A 361 -0.66 14.44 11.25
N VAL A 362 -1.48 13.37 11.27
CA VAL A 362 -2.61 13.21 10.33
C VAL A 362 -3.50 14.46 10.35
N ARG A 363 -3.88 14.94 11.55
CA ARG A 363 -4.66 16.18 11.72
C ARG A 363 -3.96 17.39 11.10
N THR A 364 -2.66 17.53 11.37
CA THR A 364 -1.87 18.69 10.97
C THR A 364 -1.80 18.81 9.45
N PHE A 365 -1.55 17.71 8.74
CA PHE A 365 -1.53 17.69 7.27
C PHE A 365 -2.90 17.95 6.66
N LEU A 366 -3.97 17.36 7.21
CA LEU A 366 -5.35 17.61 6.75
C LEU A 366 -5.75 19.07 6.96
N ARG A 367 -5.47 19.63 8.14
CA ARG A 367 -5.76 21.03 8.47
C ARG A 367 -5.00 21.98 7.55
N HIS A 368 -3.68 21.81 7.41
CA HIS A 368 -2.86 22.67 6.55
C HIS A 368 -3.31 22.61 5.09
N SER A 369 -3.65 21.41 4.59
CA SER A 369 -4.17 21.25 3.24
C SER A 369 -5.53 21.94 3.06
N ALA A 370 -6.43 21.85 4.04
CA ALA A 370 -7.72 22.53 4.03
C ALA A 370 -7.59 24.06 4.06
N GLU A 371 -6.61 24.60 4.81
CA GLU A 371 -6.30 26.03 4.80
C GLU A 371 -5.82 26.50 3.42
N LEU A 372 -4.98 25.71 2.74
CA LEU A 372 -4.53 26.02 1.37
C LEU A 372 -5.63 25.86 0.32
N VAL A 373 -6.55 24.91 0.51
CA VAL A 373 -7.78 24.82 -0.27
C VAL A 373 -8.60 26.10 -0.14
N TYR A 374 -8.76 26.64 1.08
CA TYR A 374 -9.43 27.92 1.29
C TYR A 374 -8.72 29.08 0.57
N MET A 375 -7.39 29.07 0.49
CA MET A 375 -6.64 30.08 -0.27
C MET A 375 -6.95 30.01 -1.79
N LEU A 376 -6.99 28.81 -2.36
CA LEU A 376 -7.30 28.58 -3.79
C LEU A 376 -8.76 28.88 -4.16
N GLU A 377 -9.70 28.36 -3.37
CA GLU A 377 -11.14 28.42 -3.66
C GLU A 377 -11.74 29.76 -3.23
N ASN A 378 -11.51 30.20 -1.99
CA ASN A 378 -12.24 31.31 -1.37
C ASN A 378 -11.48 32.65 -1.41
N LYS A 379 -10.15 32.63 -1.30
CA LYS A 379 -9.32 33.85 -1.43
C LYS A 379 -8.91 34.12 -2.87
N HIS A 380 -9.14 33.17 -3.77
CA HIS A 380 -8.78 33.26 -5.19
C HIS A 380 -7.29 33.56 -5.40
N LEU A 381 -6.42 32.88 -4.64
CA LEU A 381 -4.98 33.01 -4.73
C LEU A 381 -4.37 31.72 -5.28
N SER A 382 -3.42 31.83 -6.21
CA SER A 382 -2.60 30.69 -6.60
C SER A 382 -1.71 30.28 -5.42
N VAL A 383 -1.46 28.99 -5.23
CA VAL A 383 -0.67 28.48 -4.10
C VAL A 383 0.62 27.85 -4.60
N ALA A 384 1.74 28.31 -4.05
CA ALA A 384 3.06 27.72 -4.27
C ALA A 384 3.57 27.04 -3.00
N LEU A 385 3.70 25.71 -3.05
CA LEU A 385 4.24 24.88 -1.99
C LEU A 385 5.77 24.88 -2.08
N GLN A 386 6.43 25.40 -1.06
CA GLN A 386 7.88 25.41 -0.96
C GLN A 386 8.34 24.43 0.12
N GLU A 387 9.33 23.62 -0.23
CA GLU A 387 10.00 22.64 0.64
C GLU A 387 11.47 22.58 0.21
N GLU A 388 12.40 22.21 1.10
CA GLU A 388 13.83 22.17 0.81
C GLU A 388 14.14 21.49 -0.53
N GLU A 389 13.79 20.22 -0.69
CA GLU A 389 13.94 19.50 -1.96
C GLU A 389 12.66 19.44 -2.81
N GLY A 390 11.48 19.71 -2.23
CA GLY A 390 10.20 19.60 -2.93
C GLY A 390 9.85 18.17 -3.35
N ARG A 391 10.20 17.17 -2.54
CA ARG A 391 10.05 15.73 -2.86
C ARG A 391 9.37 14.90 -1.79
N ASP A 392 9.12 15.45 -0.59
CA ASP A 392 8.57 14.70 0.53
C ASP A 392 7.22 15.28 0.97
N LEU A 393 7.22 16.30 1.84
CA LEU A 393 6.02 16.89 2.43
C LEU A 393 5.10 17.50 1.37
N SER A 394 5.70 18.10 0.33
CA SER A 394 4.96 18.69 -0.79
C SER A 394 4.13 17.66 -1.57
N CYS A 395 4.55 16.39 -1.62
CA CYS A 395 3.77 15.32 -2.26
C CYS A 395 2.43 15.12 -1.54
N ILE A 396 2.46 15.09 -0.20
CA ILE A 396 1.27 14.88 0.64
C ILE A 396 0.30 16.06 0.44
N VAL A 397 0.80 17.28 0.67
CA VAL A 397 -0.04 18.49 0.64
C VAL A 397 -0.62 18.72 -0.76
N ALA A 398 0.18 18.59 -1.81
CA ALA A 398 -0.31 18.75 -3.19
C ALA A 398 -1.37 17.71 -3.55
N SER A 399 -1.21 16.47 -3.10
CA SER A 399 -2.16 15.39 -3.34
C SER A 399 -3.47 15.60 -2.57
N LEU A 400 -3.39 16.01 -1.30
CA LEU A 400 -4.58 16.26 -0.47
C LEU A 400 -5.41 17.43 -1.02
N ILE A 401 -4.78 18.55 -1.39
CA ILE A 401 -5.47 19.68 -2.02
C ILE A 401 -6.21 19.22 -3.29
N GLN A 402 -5.54 18.44 -4.14
CA GLN A 402 -6.12 17.90 -5.37
C GLN A 402 -7.29 16.95 -5.11
N VAL A 403 -7.20 16.04 -4.13
CA VAL A 403 -8.31 15.15 -3.74
C VAL A 403 -9.51 15.93 -3.19
N MET A 404 -9.25 16.98 -2.40
CA MET A 404 -10.30 17.81 -1.80
C MET A 404 -11.06 18.64 -2.85
N LEU A 405 -10.37 19.10 -3.91
CA LEU A 405 -10.93 20.02 -4.92
C LEU A 405 -11.42 19.32 -6.19
N ASP A 406 -10.79 18.23 -6.63
CA ASP A 406 -11.05 17.61 -7.93
C ASP A 406 -11.70 16.21 -7.77
N PRO A 407 -12.99 16.05 -8.12
CA PRO A 407 -13.67 14.75 -8.09
C PRO A 407 -13.00 13.66 -8.93
N TYR A 408 -12.23 14.02 -9.97
CA TYR A 408 -11.51 13.04 -10.78
C TYR A 408 -10.57 12.21 -9.90
N PHE A 409 -9.83 12.85 -8.98
CA PHE A 409 -8.88 12.16 -8.11
C PHE A 409 -9.52 11.34 -6.99
N ARG A 410 -10.85 11.37 -6.86
CA ARG A 410 -11.62 10.47 -5.98
C ARG A 410 -12.11 9.20 -6.70
N THR A 411 -11.86 9.10 -8.01
CA THR A 411 -12.02 7.85 -8.78
C THR A 411 -10.79 6.95 -8.64
N ILE A 412 -10.92 5.64 -8.89
CA ILE A 412 -9.79 4.70 -8.87
C ILE A 412 -8.70 5.17 -9.85
N ILE A 413 -9.06 5.41 -11.12
CA ILE A 413 -8.09 5.79 -12.16
C ILE A 413 -7.48 7.16 -11.89
N GLY A 414 -8.29 8.12 -11.43
CA GLY A 414 -7.79 9.43 -11.06
C GLY A 414 -6.83 9.37 -9.88
N PHE A 415 -7.15 8.61 -8.83
CA PHE A 415 -6.25 8.46 -7.68
C PHE A 415 -4.93 7.78 -8.05
N GLN A 416 -4.97 6.77 -8.93
CA GLN A 416 -3.74 6.16 -9.49
C GLN A 416 -2.91 7.19 -10.27
N SER A 417 -3.57 7.98 -11.13
CA SER A 417 -2.94 9.05 -11.90
C SER A 417 -2.35 10.14 -10.99
N LEU A 418 -3.01 10.46 -9.87
CA LEU A 418 -2.52 11.41 -8.87
C LEU A 418 -1.23 10.90 -8.23
N ILE A 419 -1.21 9.65 -7.76
CA ILE A 419 0.00 9.05 -7.15
C ILE A 419 1.13 9.00 -8.16
N GLN A 420 0.82 8.58 -9.39
CA GLN A 420 1.79 8.51 -10.46
C GLN A 420 2.39 9.90 -10.77
N LYS A 421 1.57 10.95 -10.82
CA LYS A 421 2.00 12.34 -11.06
C LYS A 421 2.80 12.91 -9.89
N GLU A 422 2.20 12.95 -8.70
CA GLU A 422 2.70 13.72 -7.56
C GLU A 422 3.76 12.98 -6.74
N TRP A 423 3.88 11.66 -6.90
CA TRP A 423 4.82 10.85 -6.14
C TRP A 423 5.86 10.21 -7.05
N VAL A 424 5.42 9.39 -8.01
CA VAL A 424 6.34 8.58 -8.82
C VAL A 424 7.15 9.46 -9.79
N VAL A 425 6.46 10.23 -10.63
CA VAL A 425 7.09 11.08 -11.65
C VAL A 425 7.71 12.33 -11.02
N ALA A 426 7.10 12.88 -9.97
CA ALA A 426 7.68 13.98 -9.20
C ALA A 426 8.97 13.60 -8.45
N GLY A 427 9.29 12.31 -8.33
CA GLY A 427 10.55 11.81 -7.76
C GLY A 427 10.54 11.68 -6.23
N TYR A 428 9.41 11.30 -5.64
CA TYR A 428 9.36 10.88 -4.24
C TYR A 428 10.30 9.67 -4.04
N PRO A 429 11.20 9.71 -3.05
CA PRO A 429 12.26 8.71 -2.92
C PRO A 429 11.76 7.38 -2.30
N PHE A 430 10.91 6.62 -3.03
CA PHE A 430 10.27 5.40 -2.52
C PHE A 430 11.26 4.35 -2.01
N LEU A 431 12.40 4.15 -2.70
CA LEU A 431 13.40 3.15 -2.33
C LEU A 431 14.03 3.45 -0.97
N ASP A 432 14.44 4.71 -0.77
CA ASP A 432 15.05 5.19 0.46
C ASP A 432 14.01 5.23 1.60
N ARG A 433 12.82 5.78 1.33
CA ARG A 433 11.75 5.97 2.34
C ARG A 433 11.13 4.67 2.80
N SER A 434 11.01 3.68 1.90
CA SER A 434 10.55 2.33 2.23
C SER A 434 11.67 1.44 2.77
N ASN A 435 12.92 1.93 2.79
CA ASN A 435 14.09 1.24 3.33
C ASN A 435 14.23 -0.20 2.79
N HIS A 436 14.15 -0.36 1.47
CA HIS A 436 14.29 -1.68 0.82
C HIS A 436 15.73 -2.20 0.85
N LEU A 437 16.72 -1.31 0.88
CA LEU A 437 18.14 -1.66 0.96
C LEU A 437 18.71 -1.69 2.39
N LYS A 438 17.88 -1.46 3.41
CA LYS A 438 18.27 -1.52 4.83
C LYS A 438 19.42 -0.58 5.21
N ARG A 439 19.46 0.60 4.59
CA ARG A 439 20.39 1.71 4.83
C ARG A 439 19.65 2.71 5.74
N SER A 440 19.80 2.58 7.06
CA SER A 440 18.76 2.95 8.05
C SER A 440 18.65 4.43 8.47
N ASP A 441 18.93 5.39 7.59
CA ASP A 441 18.96 6.82 7.93
C ASP A 441 17.88 7.66 7.21
N LYS A 442 17.18 7.07 6.23
CA LYS A 442 16.23 7.79 5.37
C LYS A 442 14.80 7.24 5.34
N GLU A 443 14.53 6.20 6.15
CA GLU A 443 13.20 5.59 6.25
C GLU A 443 12.17 6.61 6.77
N SER A 444 11.00 6.67 6.14
CA SER A 444 9.92 7.53 6.61
C SER A 444 8.56 7.06 6.10
N PRO A 445 7.48 7.23 6.89
CA PRO A 445 6.16 6.67 6.62
C PRO A 445 5.26 7.70 5.93
N LEU A 446 5.82 8.59 5.10
CA LEU A 446 5.06 9.71 4.50
C LEU A 446 3.96 9.21 3.54
N PHE A 447 4.22 8.15 2.78
CA PHE A 447 3.19 7.59 1.89
C PHE A 447 2.04 6.96 2.69
N VAL A 448 2.31 6.28 3.81
CA VAL A 448 1.24 5.77 4.67
C VAL A 448 0.52 6.88 5.44
N LEU A 449 1.23 7.95 5.82
CA LEU A 449 0.60 9.16 6.38
C LEU A 449 -0.40 9.76 5.39
N PHE A 450 -0.01 9.85 4.11
CA PHE A 450 -0.92 10.27 3.05
C PHE A 450 -2.12 9.35 2.92
N LEU A 451 -1.92 8.02 2.86
CA LEU A 451 -3.03 7.07 2.74
C LEU A 451 -3.97 7.11 3.97
N ASP A 452 -3.43 7.32 5.17
CA ASP A 452 -4.24 7.54 6.38
C ASP A 452 -5.08 8.82 6.24
N CYS A 453 -4.48 9.93 5.81
CA CYS A 453 -5.23 11.16 5.52
C CYS A 453 -6.38 10.94 4.51
N ILE A 454 -6.13 10.16 3.45
CA ILE A 454 -7.16 9.79 2.46
C ILE A 454 -8.24 8.90 3.10
N TRP A 455 -7.87 7.96 3.96
CA TRP A 455 -8.83 7.14 4.68
C TRP A 455 -9.71 7.96 5.63
N GLN A 456 -9.16 8.96 6.34
CA GLN A 456 -9.97 9.88 7.17
C GLN A 456 -11.00 10.62 6.31
N LEU A 457 -10.62 11.07 5.11
CA LEU A 457 -11.56 11.70 4.17
C LEU A 457 -12.59 10.70 3.62
N LEU A 458 -12.19 9.46 3.34
CA LEU A 458 -13.09 8.41 2.88
C LEU A 458 -14.12 8.03 3.94
N ASP A 459 -13.72 7.89 5.20
CA ASP A 459 -14.62 7.54 6.31
C ASP A 459 -15.63 8.66 6.60
N GLN A 460 -15.20 9.93 6.55
CA GLN A 460 -16.09 11.07 6.75
C GLN A 460 -17.02 11.32 5.56
N TYR A 461 -16.58 10.99 4.33
CA TYR A 461 -17.32 11.24 3.09
C TYR A 461 -17.41 9.97 2.23
N PRO A 462 -18.08 8.91 2.73
CA PRO A 462 -18.07 7.60 2.07
C PRO A 462 -18.71 7.61 0.69
N ALA A 463 -19.64 8.52 0.39
CA ALA A 463 -20.23 8.62 -0.94
C ALA A 463 -19.32 9.32 -1.98
N ALA A 464 -18.26 10.00 -1.53
CA ALA A 464 -17.42 10.83 -2.39
C ALA A 464 -16.29 10.07 -3.11
N PHE A 465 -15.93 8.87 -2.64
CA PHE A 465 -14.80 8.09 -3.14
C PHE A 465 -15.26 6.82 -3.84
N GLN A 466 -14.74 6.58 -5.05
CA GLN A 466 -15.03 5.36 -5.82
C GLN A 466 -14.38 4.13 -5.21
N PHE A 467 -13.29 4.31 -4.45
CA PHE A 467 -12.54 3.22 -3.87
C PHE A 467 -12.86 2.99 -2.40
N THR A 468 -12.57 1.80 -1.90
CA THR A 468 -12.76 1.38 -0.49
C THR A 468 -11.47 1.48 0.32
N GLU A 469 -11.56 1.28 1.63
CA GLU A 469 -10.39 1.08 2.49
C GLU A 469 -9.52 -0.11 2.05
N THR A 470 -10.14 -1.18 1.53
CA THR A 470 -9.42 -2.36 1.01
C THR A 470 -8.46 -1.97 -0.10
N TYR A 471 -8.86 -1.05 -0.98
CA TYR A 471 -7.99 -0.56 -2.04
C TYR A 471 -6.78 0.20 -1.49
N LEU A 472 -6.96 1.03 -0.46
CA LEU A 472 -5.86 1.78 0.18
C LEU A 472 -4.88 0.84 0.89
N THR A 473 -5.38 -0.17 1.60
CA THR A 473 -4.55 -1.18 2.27
C THR A 473 -3.73 -1.98 1.27
N VAL A 474 -4.37 -2.50 0.21
CA VAL A 474 -3.69 -3.27 -0.85
C VAL A 474 -2.64 -2.43 -1.59
N LEU A 475 -2.93 -1.16 -1.84
CA LEU A 475 -1.97 -0.22 -2.43
C LEU A 475 -0.75 -0.03 -1.53
N TYR A 476 -0.96 0.10 -0.22
CA TYR A 476 0.14 0.19 0.74
C TYR A 476 0.95 -1.11 0.82
N ASP A 477 0.31 -2.27 0.78
CA ASP A 477 1.00 -3.56 0.77
C ASP A 477 1.86 -3.69 -0.50
N SER A 478 1.36 -3.19 -1.63
CA SER A 478 2.07 -3.22 -2.93
C SER A 478 3.39 -2.42 -2.92
N THR A 479 3.56 -1.43 -2.04
CA THR A 479 4.85 -0.70 -1.94
C THR A 479 5.98 -1.59 -1.43
N ARG A 480 5.64 -2.67 -0.71
CA ARG A 480 6.59 -3.64 -0.15
C ARG A 480 6.88 -4.80 -1.09
N ILE A 481 6.12 -4.94 -2.16
CA ILE A 481 6.33 -5.98 -3.17
C ILE A 481 7.38 -5.45 -4.15
N SER A 482 8.61 -5.95 -4.04
CA SER A 482 9.76 -5.54 -4.86
C SER A 482 9.72 -6.12 -6.28
N LEU A 483 8.56 -6.00 -6.92
CA LEU A 483 8.27 -6.42 -8.30
C LEU A 483 7.91 -5.21 -9.19
N PHE A 484 7.12 -4.28 -8.66
CA PHE A 484 6.54 -3.20 -9.44
C PHE A 484 7.45 -2.00 -9.55
N GLY A 485 7.74 -1.56 -10.78
CA GLY A 485 8.59 -0.39 -11.04
C GLY A 485 8.02 0.92 -10.50
N THR A 486 6.72 0.96 -10.20
CA THR A 486 6.01 2.15 -9.68
C THR A 486 6.60 2.65 -8.36
N PHE A 487 7.00 1.75 -7.44
CA PHE A 487 7.47 2.11 -6.09
C PHE A 487 8.89 1.61 -5.78
N LEU A 488 9.66 1.26 -6.81
CA LEU A 488 10.96 0.61 -6.65
C LEU A 488 12.14 1.58 -6.62
N PHE A 489 11.98 2.80 -7.15
CA PHE A 489 13.07 3.75 -7.39
C PHE A 489 12.85 5.07 -6.66
N ASN A 490 13.91 5.84 -6.49
CA ASN A 490 13.88 7.16 -5.87
C ASN A 490 13.46 8.29 -6.83
N CYS A 491 13.65 8.09 -8.15
CA CYS A 491 13.20 9.01 -9.18
C CYS A 491 13.22 8.33 -10.57
N PRO A 492 12.57 8.94 -11.59
CA PRO A 492 12.59 8.41 -12.96
C PRO A 492 14.00 8.24 -13.54
N HIS A 493 14.94 9.16 -13.22
CA HIS A 493 16.34 9.06 -13.65
C HIS A 493 17.04 7.82 -13.08
N GLU A 494 16.87 7.54 -11.78
CA GLU A 494 17.47 6.36 -11.15
C GLU A 494 16.95 5.08 -11.79
N ARG A 495 15.64 5.01 -12.09
CA ARG A 495 15.05 3.89 -12.83
C ARG A 495 15.74 3.67 -14.18
N VAL A 496 15.91 4.72 -14.98
CA VAL A 496 16.58 4.62 -16.29
C VAL A 496 18.03 4.17 -16.12
N LYS A 497 18.77 4.81 -15.20
CA LYS A 497 20.18 4.47 -14.94
C LYS A 497 20.34 3.00 -14.55
N GLN A 498 19.59 2.54 -13.56
CA GLN A 498 19.69 1.17 -13.04
C GLN A 498 19.23 0.13 -14.07
N SER A 499 18.23 0.48 -14.87
CA SER A 499 17.78 -0.36 -15.98
C SER A 499 18.88 -0.59 -17.01
N THR A 500 19.55 0.49 -17.43
CA THR A 500 20.62 0.44 -18.43
C THR A 500 21.83 -0.31 -17.89
N GLU A 501 22.25 -0.03 -16.65
CA GLU A 501 23.36 -0.74 -16.00
C GLU A 501 23.09 -2.26 -15.91
N PHE A 502 21.89 -2.65 -15.48
CA PHE A 502 21.51 -4.07 -15.42
C PHE A 502 21.45 -4.72 -16.80
N ALA A 503 20.86 -4.04 -17.80
CA ALA A 503 20.76 -4.56 -19.16
C ALA A 503 22.14 -4.81 -19.77
N ILE A 504 23.09 -3.88 -19.59
CA ILE A 504 24.49 -4.05 -20.00
C ILE A 504 25.10 -5.25 -19.27
N GLY A 505 24.96 -5.33 -17.94
CA GLY A 505 25.52 -6.42 -17.14
C GLY A 505 24.97 -7.81 -17.48
N LYS A 506 23.75 -7.90 -18.03
CA LYS A 506 23.10 -9.15 -18.43
C LYS A 506 23.07 -9.40 -19.94
N ASN A 507 23.73 -8.54 -20.74
CA ASN A 507 23.70 -8.58 -22.21
C ASN A 507 22.26 -8.58 -22.79
N ILE A 508 21.37 -7.78 -22.21
CA ILE A 508 19.99 -7.60 -22.68
C ILE A 508 19.98 -6.51 -23.76
N GLN A 509 19.40 -6.81 -24.93
CA GLN A 509 19.20 -5.84 -26.00
C GLN A 509 17.87 -5.09 -25.78
N LEU A 510 17.95 -3.79 -25.49
CA LEU A 510 16.78 -2.95 -25.21
C LEU A 510 16.07 -2.43 -26.47
N GLY A 511 16.70 -2.48 -27.65
CA GLY A 511 16.14 -1.89 -28.87
C GLY A 511 15.92 -0.39 -28.70
N ASP A 512 14.72 0.10 -29.05
CA ASP A 512 14.32 1.51 -28.93
C ASP A 512 13.84 1.89 -27.50
N GLU A 513 13.87 0.94 -26.55
CA GLU A 513 13.39 1.20 -25.19
C GLU A 513 14.44 1.97 -24.37
N LYS A 514 14.01 3.03 -23.67
CA LYS A 514 14.87 3.83 -22.77
C LYS A 514 15.38 3.06 -21.53
N GLY A 515 14.90 1.82 -21.31
CA GLY A 515 15.22 1.00 -20.14
C GLY A 515 14.34 -0.25 -20.06
N LEU A 516 14.50 -1.03 -19.00
CA LEU A 516 13.73 -2.23 -18.73
C LEU A 516 12.27 -1.87 -18.42
N LYS A 517 11.33 -2.66 -18.96
CA LYS A 517 9.90 -2.52 -18.67
C LYS A 517 9.51 -3.30 -17.44
N PHE A 518 9.51 -2.62 -16.30
CA PHE A 518 8.97 -3.18 -15.05
C PHE A 518 7.44 -3.20 -15.06
N PRO A 519 6.80 -4.23 -14.46
CA PRO A 519 5.37 -4.24 -14.25
C PRO A 519 4.90 -3.00 -13.47
N SER A 520 3.75 -2.46 -13.87
CA SER A 520 3.10 -1.37 -13.14
C SER A 520 2.22 -1.94 -12.04
N VAL A 521 2.22 -1.31 -10.87
CA VAL A 521 1.29 -1.69 -9.78
C VAL A 521 -0.17 -1.50 -10.18
N TRP A 522 -0.43 -0.62 -11.15
CA TRP A 522 -1.77 -0.32 -11.66
C TRP A 522 -2.38 -1.48 -12.47
N ASP A 523 -1.57 -2.45 -12.90
CA ASP A 523 -2.07 -3.70 -13.43
C ASP A 523 -2.46 -4.65 -12.29
N TRP A 524 -3.60 -4.33 -11.67
CA TRP A 524 -4.15 -5.12 -10.57
C TRP A 524 -4.45 -6.57 -10.94
N SER A 525 -4.53 -6.91 -12.23
CA SER A 525 -4.77 -8.29 -12.68
C SER A 525 -3.58 -9.22 -12.37
N LEU A 526 -2.37 -8.66 -12.24
CA LEU A 526 -1.19 -9.40 -11.79
C LEU A 526 -1.26 -9.78 -10.32
N GLN A 527 -2.03 -9.04 -9.52
CA GLN A 527 -2.08 -9.20 -8.07
C GLN A 527 -3.36 -9.88 -7.60
N PHE A 528 -4.48 -9.68 -8.28
CA PHE A 528 -5.80 -10.07 -7.78
C PHE A 528 -6.73 -10.55 -8.88
N THR A 529 -7.61 -11.49 -8.52
CA THR A 529 -8.65 -11.98 -9.41
C THR A 529 -9.68 -10.88 -9.73
N ALA A 530 -10.51 -11.08 -10.75
CA ALA A 530 -11.61 -10.15 -11.03
C ALA A 530 -12.61 -10.02 -9.85
N ALA A 531 -12.83 -11.10 -9.10
CA ALA A 531 -13.71 -11.08 -7.94
C ALA A 531 -13.13 -10.24 -6.80
N ASP A 532 -11.84 -10.41 -6.49
CA ASP A 532 -11.15 -9.63 -5.45
C ASP A 532 -11.05 -8.15 -5.84
N ARG A 533 -10.77 -7.84 -7.11
CA ARG A 533 -10.75 -6.45 -7.61
C ARG A 533 -12.11 -5.76 -7.52
N ALA A 534 -13.21 -6.50 -7.44
CA ALA A 534 -14.52 -5.91 -7.20
C ALA A 534 -14.61 -5.24 -5.82
N LEU A 535 -13.86 -5.74 -4.82
CA LEU A 535 -13.80 -5.18 -3.46
C LEU A 535 -13.17 -3.80 -3.40
N PHE A 536 -12.43 -3.41 -4.45
CA PHE A 536 -11.87 -2.05 -4.54
C PHE A 536 -12.96 -1.01 -4.74
N ASN A 537 -14.12 -1.39 -5.30
CA ASN A 537 -15.18 -0.45 -5.65
C ASN A 537 -16.12 -0.23 -4.46
N ASN A 538 -16.32 1.04 -4.13
CA ASN A 538 -17.23 1.46 -3.09
C ASN A 538 -18.67 1.52 -3.62
N PRO A 539 -19.60 0.69 -3.09
CA PRO A 539 -20.98 0.67 -3.56
C PRO A 539 -21.76 1.94 -3.19
N LEU A 540 -21.26 2.77 -2.28
CA LEU A 540 -21.88 4.04 -1.89
C LEU A 540 -21.48 5.21 -2.79
N TYR A 541 -20.52 5.01 -3.71
CA TYR A 541 -19.98 6.10 -4.52
C TYR A 541 -21.06 6.75 -5.40
N VAL A 542 -21.32 8.03 -5.16
CA VAL A 542 -22.22 8.86 -5.97
C VAL A 542 -21.33 9.73 -6.86
N GLY A 543 -20.70 9.11 -7.85
CA GLY A 543 -19.95 9.86 -8.85
C GLY A 543 -20.87 10.79 -9.65
N LYS A 544 -20.35 11.94 -10.09
CA LYS A 544 -20.98 12.65 -11.21
C LYS A 544 -20.95 11.71 -12.40
N SER A 545 -22.12 11.17 -12.77
CA SER A 545 -22.29 10.46 -14.03
C SER A 545 -21.73 11.34 -15.15
N VAL A 546 -20.73 10.82 -15.87
CA VAL A 546 -20.38 11.32 -17.20
C VAL A 546 -21.70 11.47 -17.96
N THR A 547 -21.89 12.62 -18.63
CA THR A 547 -23.08 12.97 -19.40
C THR A 547 -23.57 11.74 -20.19
N PRO A 548 -24.83 11.31 -20.05
CA PRO A 548 -25.27 10.10 -20.73
C PRO A 548 -25.24 10.37 -22.24
N VAL A 549 -24.46 9.57 -22.95
CA VAL A 549 -24.60 9.45 -24.40
C VAL A 549 -26.04 9.00 -24.67
N GLN A 550 -26.85 9.90 -25.22
CA GLN A 550 -28.18 9.57 -25.71
C GLN A 550 -28.03 8.59 -26.88
N ASN A 551 -28.37 7.33 -26.65
CA ASN A 551 -29.35 6.56 -27.43
C ASN A 551 -29.11 5.06 -27.25
N GLY A 552 -30.04 4.41 -26.56
CA GLY A 552 -30.14 2.96 -26.44
C GLY A 552 -31.24 2.60 -25.46
N SER A 553 -32.39 2.16 -25.98
CA SER A 553 -33.59 1.82 -25.20
C SER A 553 -33.28 0.83 -24.08
N VAL A 554 -33.33 1.30 -22.83
CA VAL A 554 -33.21 0.44 -21.63
C VAL A 554 -34.57 -0.19 -21.37
N LYS A 555 -34.69 -1.50 -21.62
CA LYS A 555 -35.82 -2.29 -21.12
C LYS A 555 -35.74 -2.34 -19.59
N SER A 556 -36.76 -1.82 -18.92
CA SER A 556 -36.85 -1.82 -17.46
C SER A 556 -36.91 -3.25 -16.91
N PHE A 557 -35.96 -3.63 -16.05
CA PHE A 557 -36.12 -4.82 -15.22
C PHE A 557 -37.04 -4.50 -14.03
N LYS A 558 -38.25 -5.05 -14.04
CA LYS A 558 -39.16 -5.03 -12.88
C LYS A 558 -38.65 -6.02 -11.83
N ARG A 559 -38.34 -5.51 -10.63
CA ARG A 559 -37.95 -6.29 -9.44
C ARG A 559 -39.22 -6.88 -8.81
N THR A 560 -39.35 -8.20 -8.80
CA THR A 560 -40.46 -8.91 -8.15
C THR A 560 -40.28 -8.88 -6.63
N LYS A 561 -41.22 -8.24 -5.92
CA LYS A 561 -41.31 -8.28 -4.45
C LYS A 561 -41.75 -9.69 -4.01
N LYS A 562 -40.94 -10.37 -3.19
CA LYS A 562 -41.43 -11.45 -2.32
C LYS A 562 -41.60 -10.89 -0.90
N HIS A 563 -42.83 -10.95 -0.40
CA HIS A 563 -43.19 -10.62 0.96
C HIS A 563 -42.76 -11.76 1.91
N TYR A 564 -42.10 -11.43 3.01
CA TYR A 564 -42.09 -12.27 4.20
C TYR A 564 -42.79 -11.52 5.33
N SER A 565 -43.84 -12.15 5.85
CA SER A 565 -44.73 -11.62 6.87
C SER A 565 -44.17 -11.87 8.27
N SER A 566 -44.37 -10.89 9.15
CA SER A 566 -44.09 -10.96 10.58
C SER A 566 -45.17 -11.78 11.31
N THR A 567 -44.74 -12.60 12.26
CA THR A 567 -45.62 -13.05 13.36
C THR A 567 -44.80 -13.16 14.63
N LEU A 568 -45.11 -12.28 15.58
CA LEU A 568 -44.70 -12.31 16.98
C LEU A 568 -45.54 -13.35 17.75
N ARG A 569 -44.86 -14.17 18.57
CA ARG A 569 -45.33 -14.81 19.83
C ARG A 569 -44.05 -15.11 20.61
N GLY A 570 -43.85 -14.89 21.90
CA GLY A 570 -44.57 -14.32 23.04
C GLY A 570 -43.66 -14.60 24.25
N MET A 571 -43.44 -13.63 25.15
CA MET A 571 -42.93 -13.89 26.52
C MET A 571 -44.13 -14.30 27.38
N PRO A 572 -44.04 -15.10 28.49
CA PRO A 572 -43.17 -14.88 29.68
C PRO A 572 -42.90 -16.20 30.49
N PRO A 573 -42.70 -16.29 31.85
CA PRO A 573 -42.14 -15.41 32.91
C PRO A 573 -41.08 -16.11 33.86
N ALA A 574 -40.55 -15.33 34.83
CA ALA A 574 -40.14 -15.71 36.21
C ALA A 574 -38.66 -16.01 36.60
N PHE A 575 -38.05 -14.97 37.21
CA PHE A 575 -37.14 -14.84 38.37
C PHE A 575 -36.57 -16.03 39.20
N LYS A 576 -35.33 -15.77 39.67
CA LYS A 576 -34.68 -16.04 41.00
C LYS A 576 -33.87 -17.33 41.24
N ASN A 577 -32.55 -17.19 41.30
CA ASN A 577 -31.69 -17.26 42.51
C ASN A 577 -30.24 -17.58 42.12
N GLY A 578 -29.27 -16.88 42.74
CA GLY A 578 -27.85 -17.08 42.47
C GLY A 578 -27.36 -18.48 42.86
N LEU A 579 -26.48 -19.02 42.02
CA LEU A 579 -25.35 -19.89 42.35
C LEU A 579 -24.48 -19.97 41.08
N ILE A 580 -23.19 -19.70 41.26
CA ILE A 580 -22.15 -19.79 40.23
C ILE A 580 -22.01 -21.25 39.80
N SER A 581 -22.05 -21.53 38.50
CA SER A 581 -21.38 -22.71 37.93
C SER A 581 -20.50 -22.27 36.76
N ASP A 582 -19.23 -22.65 36.85
CA ASP A 582 -18.21 -22.42 35.84
C ASP A 582 -18.47 -23.23 34.56
N GLN A 583 -17.82 -22.74 33.49
CA GLN A 583 -17.55 -23.37 32.19
C GLN A 583 -18.60 -23.23 31.09
N GLU A 584 -18.42 -22.16 30.30
CA GLU A 584 -18.09 -22.27 28.85
C GLU A 584 -17.37 -20.97 28.44
N PHE A 585 -16.04 -20.99 28.41
CA PHE A 585 -15.25 -19.92 27.83
C PHE A 585 -15.37 -20.01 26.29
N LEU A 586 -16.24 -19.19 25.72
CA LEU A 586 -16.19 -18.83 24.31
C LEU A 586 -15.14 -17.73 24.12
N PRO A 587 -14.05 -17.93 23.36
CA PRO A 587 -13.20 -16.82 22.98
C PRO A 587 -13.83 -16.04 21.81
N ARG A 588 -13.91 -14.73 22.03
CA ARG A 588 -13.93 -13.62 21.06
C ARG A 588 -15.19 -13.44 20.20
N ARG A 589 -16.10 -12.62 20.74
CA ARG A 589 -16.96 -11.71 19.97
C ARG A 589 -16.70 -10.28 20.42
N ASN A 590 -15.95 -9.51 19.64
CA ASN A 590 -15.83 -8.06 19.83
C ASN A 590 -16.57 -7.34 18.72
N SER A 591 -17.90 -7.28 18.84
CA SER A 591 -18.75 -6.36 18.10
C SER A 591 -19.61 -5.59 19.11
N LEU A 592 -19.09 -4.49 19.64
CA LEU A 592 -19.92 -3.48 20.31
C LEU A 592 -20.22 -2.39 19.28
N ILE A 593 -21.27 -2.62 18.50
CA ILE A 593 -21.98 -1.55 17.79
C ILE A 593 -22.73 -0.77 18.88
N LEU A 594 -22.19 0.39 19.28
CA LEU A 594 -22.99 1.37 20.03
C LEU A 594 -24.03 1.95 19.07
N LYS A 595 -25.28 1.49 19.23
CA LYS A 595 -26.46 2.14 18.64
C LYS A 595 -26.58 3.56 19.20
N LEU A 596 -26.43 4.56 18.35
CA LEU A 596 -26.87 5.92 18.64
C LEU A 596 -28.39 6.02 18.47
N LYS A 597 -29.07 6.49 19.53
CA LYS A 597 -30.48 6.86 19.56
C LYS A 597 -30.66 8.26 18.93
N PRO A 598 -31.69 8.51 18.10
CA PRO A 598 -31.94 9.82 17.52
C PRO A 598 -33.09 10.56 18.21
N GLU A 599 -32.82 11.64 18.95
CA GLU A 599 -33.74 12.74 19.31
C GLU A 599 -32.86 14.02 19.46
N PHE A 600 -33.08 15.17 18.82
CA PHE A 600 -34.28 16.01 18.75
C PHE A 600 -34.39 16.84 17.45
N LEU A 601 -35.58 16.76 16.84
CA LEU A 601 -36.51 17.75 16.24
C LEU A 601 -36.06 19.15 15.76
N LEU A 602 -36.35 19.39 14.46
CA LEU A 602 -37.17 20.46 13.85
C LEU A 602 -37.10 21.91 14.40
N GLN A 603 -36.74 22.85 13.51
CA GLN A 603 -37.63 23.98 13.17
C GLN A 603 -37.27 24.70 11.84
N ASN A 604 -38.26 24.65 10.94
CA ASN A 604 -38.77 25.65 9.98
C ASN A 604 -37.96 26.21 8.79
N ASP A 605 -38.59 25.98 7.64
CA ASP A 605 -38.42 26.58 6.32
C ASP A 605 -38.35 28.12 6.30
N THR A 606 -37.55 28.65 5.38
CA THR A 606 -38.02 29.73 4.50
C THR A 606 -37.33 29.66 3.14
N GLN A 607 -38.14 29.81 2.10
CA GLN A 607 -37.83 29.62 0.68
C GLN A 607 -36.86 30.67 0.13
N GLY A 608 -35.93 30.22 -0.72
CA GLY A 608 -35.13 31.06 -1.60
C GLY A 608 -34.51 30.23 -2.72
N ARG A 609 -35.20 30.13 -3.87
CA ARG A 609 -34.72 29.47 -5.08
C ARG A 609 -33.49 30.19 -5.63
N SER A 610 -32.35 29.51 -5.65
CA SER A 610 -31.20 29.82 -6.52
C SER A 610 -30.57 28.50 -6.94
N MET A 611 -30.68 28.16 -8.23
CA MET A 611 -29.95 27.05 -8.83
C MET A 611 -28.45 27.36 -8.76
N ASN A 612 -27.73 26.71 -7.85
CA ASN A 612 -26.27 26.67 -7.87
C ASN A 612 -25.83 25.20 -7.90
N ALA A 613 -24.92 24.90 -8.82
CA ALA A 613 -24.24 23.64 -8.93
C ALA A 613 -23.51 23.32 -7.62
N SER A 614 -24.11 22.44 -6.81
CA SER A 614 -23.49 21.91 -5.61
C SER A 614 -22.37 20.95 -6.03
N SER A 615 -21.13 21.44 -6.04
CA SER A 615 -19.98 20.57 -5.82
C SER A 615 -20.15 19.94 -4.44
N GLU A 616 -20.02 18.62 -4.34
CA GLU A 616 -19.85 17.96 -3.04
C GLU A 616 -18.49 18.42 -2.48
N ARG A 617 -18.54 19.51 -1.71
CA ARG A 617 -17.41 20.15 -1.03
C ARG A 617 -17.20 19.47 0.31
N PHE A 618 -15.95 19.20 0.64
CA PHE A 618 -15.56 18.89 2.02
C PHE A 618 -15.80 20.16 2.87
N PRO A 619 -16.66 20.16 3.90
CA PRO A 619 -16.74 21.28 4.84
C PRO A 619 -15.38 21.49 5.51
N ILE A 620 -14.96 22.75 5.56
CA ILE A 620 -13.65 23.21 6.05
C ILE A 620 -13.58 23.16 7.60
N HIS A 621 -14.53 22.50 8.27
CA HIS A 621 -14.63 22.47 9.73
C HIS A 621 -14.74 21.03 10.27
N GLY A 622 -13.74 20.66 11.06
CA GLY A 622 -13.74 19.48 11.93
C GLY A 622 -13.52 18.15 11.22
N VAL A 623 -12.26 17.75 11.03
CA VAL A 623 -11.93 16.34 10.77
C VAL A 623 -12.00 15.62 12.11
N GLU A 624 -13.09 14.89 12.37
CA GLU A 624 -13.13 13.93 13.46
C GLU A 624 -12.23 12.75 13.09
N LEU A 625 -11.13 12.58 13.84
CA LEU A 625 -10.21 11.47 13.63
C LEU A 625 -10.78 10.22 14.28
N ARG A 626 -10.89 9.15 13.49
CA ARG A 626 -11.23 7.83 14.04
C ARG A 626 -9.97 7.02 14.35
N ASP A 627 -10.10 6.15 15.35
CA ASP A 627 -9.03 5.25 15.77
C ASP A 627 -8.58 4.36 14.59
N VAL A 628 -7.28 4.40 14.29
CA VAL A 628 -6.62 3.70 13.18
C VAL A 628 -6.66 2.18 13.36
N ARG A 629 -7.18 1.67 14.48
CA ARG A 629 -7.49 0.26 14.68
C ARG A 629 -8.29 -0.36 13.52
N ALA A 630 -9.16 0.37 12.81
CA ALA A 630 -9.89 -0.20 11.66
C ALA A 630 -8.97 -0.53 10.47
N LEU A 631 -8.12 0.42 10.06
CA LEU A 631 -7.11 0.25 9.00
C LEU A 631 -6.11 -0.87 9.31
N TYR A 632 -5.60 -0.90 10.55
CA TYR A 632 -4.54 -1.85 10.93
C TYR A 632 -5.07 -3.23 11.36
N LYS A 633 -6.32 -3.35 11.81
CA LYS A 633 -6.94 -4.66 12.07
C LYS A 633 -7.30 -5.43 10.81
N MET A 634 -7.42 -4.78 9.65
CA MET A 634 -7.55 -5.52 8.38
C MET A 634 -6.24 -6.20 7.95
N GLN A 635 -5.10 -5.78 8.52
CA GLN A 635 -3.77 -6.33 8.21
C GLN A 635 -3.35 -7.49 9.14
N GLN A 636 -4.05 -7.68 10.27
CA GLN A 636 -3.90 -8.82 11.19
C GLN A 636 -4.97 -9.88 10.90
#